data_AF-A0AA49GJU2-F1
#
_entry.id   AF-A0AA49GJU2-F1
#
_cell.length_a   1.000
_cell.length_b   1.000
_cell.length_c   1.000
_cell.angle_alpha   90.00
_cell.angle_beta   90.00
_cell.angle_gamma   90.00
#
_symmetry.space_group_name_H-M   'P 1'
#
loop_
_entity.id
_entity.type
_entity.pdbx_description
1 polymer ?
#
loop_
_entity_poly.entity_id
_entity_poly.type
_entity_poly.pdbx_seq_one_letter_code
_entity_poly.pdbx_strand_id
1 'polypeptide(L)'
;MGSNEINLINSHLEPGVQVLDVFVLFGGVDITVPSDWNVKVDVSPIAGSFEDKRKHHHTYSPEASQQLIIRGQVFFGGGEIRNA
;
A
#
# COMPACT_ATOMS: atom_id res chain seq x y z
N MET A 1 2.26 12.90 16.96
CA MET A 1 1.60 12.66 15.66
C MET A 1 1.35 11.17 15.55
N GLY A 2 0.13 10.77 15.16
CA GLY A 2 -0.26 9.36 15.11
C GLY A 2 0.09 8.71 13.78
N SER A 3 0.37 7.41 13.81
CA SER A 3 0.34 6.55 12.64
C SER A 3 -0.96 5.75 12.65
N ASN A 4 -1.52 5.48 11.47
CA ASN A 4 -2.65 4.58 11.32
C ASN A 4 -2.14 3.24 10.77
N GLU A 5 -2.50 2.15 11.41
CA GLU A 5 -2.11 0.80 10.96
C GLU A 5 -3.28 0.14 10.22
N ILE A 6 -3.03 -0.33 9.00
CA ILE A 6 -3.97 -1.10 8.18
C ILE A 6 -3.38 -2.49 7.99
N ASN A 7 -4.00 -3.51 8.57
CA ASN A 7 -3.55 -4.89 8.45
C ASN A 7 -4.52 -5.70 7.58
N LEU A 8 -4.05 -6.14 6.42
CA LEU A 8 -4.80 -6.92 5.44
C LEU A 8 -4.36 -8.39 5.37
N ILE A 9 -3.53 -8.88 6.31
CA ILE A 9 -2.95 -10.24 6.26
C ILE A 9 -4.03 -11.33 6.15
N ASN A 10 -5.17 -11.15 6.82
CA ASN A 10 -6.29 -12.09 6.81
C ASN A 10 -7.36 -11.74 5.77
N SER A 11 -7.01 -10.96 4.75
CA SER A 11 -7.91 -10.56 3.67
C SER A 11 -7.63 -11.35 2.39
N HIS A 12 -8.62 -11.39 1.49
CA HIS A 12 -8.45 -11.96 0.16
C HIS A 12 -8.81 -10.92 -0.90
N LEU A 13 -8.07 -10.91 -2.01
CA LEU A 13 -8.41 -10.06 -3.16
C LEU A 13 -9.43 -10.78 -4.03
N GLU A 14 -10.50 -10.09 -4.41
CA GLU A 14 -11.39 -10.57 -5.45
C GLU A 14 -10.74 -10.48 -6.84
N PRO A 15 -11.18 -11.28 -7.83
CA PRO A 15 -10.71 -11.16 -9.20
C PRO A 15 -10.89 -9.74 -9.75
N GLY A 16 -9.88 -9.25 -10.47
CA GLY A 16 -9.84 -7.90 -11.03
C GLY A 16 -8.91 -6.95 -10.29
N VAL A 17 -9.25 -5.66 -10.35
CA VAL A 17 -8.42 -4.58 -9.83
C VAL A 17 -9.11 -3.92 -8.63
N GLN A 18 -8.52 -4.11 -7.47
CA GLN A 18 -8.96 -3.49 -6.23
C GLN A 18 -8.12 -2.23 -5.98
N VAL A 19 -8.77 -1.14 -5.55
CA VAL A 19 -8.10 0.14 -5.31
C VAL A 19 -8.23 0.53 -3.84
N LEU A 20 -7.10 0.81 -3.21
CA LEU A 20 -7.01 1.44 -1.90
C LEU A 20 -6.55 2.89 -2.08
N ASP A 21 -7.46 3.84 -1.87
CA ASP A 21 -7.18 5.28 -1.96
C ASP A 21 -6.77 5.81 -0.58
N VAL A 22 -5.56 6.36 -0.49
CA VAL A 22 -4.91 6.76 0.76
C VAL A 22 -4.65 8.27 0.75
N PHE A 23 -5.26 8.98 1.69
CA PHE A 23 -5.04 10.40 1.90
C PHE A 23 -4.55 10.65 3.33
N VAL A 24 -3.32 11.15 3.46
CA VAL A 24 -2.72 11.50 4.75
C VAL A 24 -2.39 12.99 4.75
N LEU A 25 -3.08 13.76 5.59
CA LEU A 25 -2.81 15.19 5.73
C LEU A 25 -1.67 15.45 6.72
N PHE A 26 -1.71 14.79 7.88
CA PHE A 26 -0.67 14.83 8.92
C PHE A 26 -0.48 13.43 9.54
N GLY A 27 0.77 13.04 9.79
CA GLY A 27 1.10 11.79 10.48
C GLY A 27 1.54 10.65 9.55
N GLY A 28 1.12 9.43 9.87
CA GLY A 28 1.60 8.20 9.22
C GLY A 28 0.49 7.26 8.77
N VAL A 29 0.80 6.40 7.81
CA VAL A 29 0.02 5.20 7.52
C VAL A 29 0.94 4.00 7.25
N ASP A 30 0.73 2.92 7.99
CA ASP A 30 1.49 1.68 7.86
C ASP A 30 0.55 0.58 7.36
N ILE A 31 0.80 0.09 6.15
CA ILE A 31 -0.07 -0.87 5.45
C ILE A 31 0.64 -2.22 5.41
N THR A 32 0.00 -3.27 5.93
CA THR A 32 0.51 -4.63 5.83
C THR A 32 -0.39 -5.47 4.92
N VAL A 33 0.20 -6.04 3.87
CA VAL A 33 -0.49 -6.90 2.89
C VAL A 33 0.01 -8.34 2.94
N PRO A 34 -0.77 -9.34 2.49
CA PRO A 34 -0.26 -10.67 2.22
C PRO A 34 0.89 -10.67 1.19
N SER A 35 1.85 -11.57 1.38
CA SER A 35 3.09 -11.63 0.58
C SER A 35 2.90 -12.10 -0.86
N ASP A 36 1.81 -12.80 -1.14
CA ASP A 36 1.42 -13.33 -2.45
C ASP A 36 0.70 -12.30 -3.33
N TRP A 37 0.29 -11.15 -2.77
CA TRP A 37 -0.47 -10.16 -3.51
C TRP A 37 0.35 -9.44 -4.57
N ASN A 38 -0.25 -9.30 -5.75
CA ASN A 38 0.25 -8.42 -6.80
C ASN A 38 -0.16 -6.96 -6.52
N VAL A 39 0.73 -6.21 -5.85
CA VAL A 39 0.46 -4.83 -5.41
C VAL A 39 1.26 -3.81 -6.20
N LYS A 40 0.56 -2.80 -6.71
CA LYS A 40 1.12 -1.56 -7.28
C LYS A 40 1.01 -0.42 -6.27
N VAL A 41 2.09 0.33 -6.09
CA VAL A 41 2.13 1.51 -5.21
C VAL A 41 2.25 2.76 -6.06
N ASP A 42 1.16 3.52 -6.16
CA ASP A 42 1.03 4.80 -6.86
C ASP A 42 0.70 5.93 -5.85
N VAL A 43 1.48 6.00 -4.76
CA VAL A 43 1.32 7.04 -3.72
C VAL A 43 2.33 8.15 -3.95
N SER A 44 1.85 9.39 -4.02
CA SER A 44 2.69 10.57 -4.20
C SER A 44 2.83 11.35 -2.89
N PRO A 45 3.99 11.30 -2.22
CA PRO A 45 4.28 12.17 -1.10
C PRO A 45 4.64 13.59 -1.58
N ILE A 46 4.08 14.62 -0.94
CA ILE A 46 4.36 16.04 -1.23
C ILE A 46 5.41 16.58 -0.25
N ALA A 47 5.24 16.38 1.06
CA ALA A 47 6.21 16.74 2.10
C ALA A 47 6.37 15.59 3.11
N GLY A 48 7.14 14.57 2.71
CA GLY A 48 7.27 13.33 3.46
C GLY A 48 7.94 12.22 2.67
N SER A 49 7.76 10.98 3.10
CA SER A 49 8.15 9.78 2.35
C SER A 49 7.03 8.73 2.33
N PHE A 50 6.97 7.94 1.26
CA PHE A 50 6.18 6.71 1.24
C PHE A 50 7.10 5.57 0.80
N GLU A 51 7.29 4.57 1.67
CA GLU A 51 8.31 3.54 1.48
C GLU A 51 7.68 2.17 1.22
N ASP A 52 8.12 1.49 0.16
CA ASP A 52 7.80 0.08 -0.07
C ASP A 52 8.86 -0.81 0.59
N LYS A 53 8.50 -1.42 1.72
CA LYS A 53 9.35 -2.30 2.53
C LYS A 53 8.98 -3.77 2.42
N ARG A 54 8.20 -4.16 1.41
CA ARG A 54 7.81 -5.57 1.21
C ARG A 54 9.04 -6.44 0.92
N LYS A 55 9.25 -7.49 1.71
CA LYS A 55 10.34 -8.47 1.55
C LYS A 55 9.91 -9.60 0.62
N HIS A 56 10.75 -10.02 -0.32
CA HIS A 56 10.44 -11.15 -1.23
C HIS A 56 9.08 -11.01 -1.95
N HIS A 57 8.74 -9.80 -2.40
CA HIS A 57 7.53 -9.57 -3.18
C HIS A 57 7.77 -9.89 -4.66
N HIS A 58 6.73 -10.37 -5.35
CA HIS A 58 6.75 -10.46 -6.80
C HIS A 58 6.81 -9.06 -7.42
N THR A 59 7.59 -8.89 -8.48
CA THR A 59 7.50 -7.70 -9.32
C THR A 59 6.06 -7.57 -9.81
N TYR A 60 5.50 -6.36 -9.70
CA TYR A 60 4.14 -6.08 -10.15
C TYR A 60 3.92 -6.53 -11.60
N SER A 61 2.87 -7.32 -11.83
CA SER A 61 2.42 -7.77 -13.17
C SER A 61 1.07 -7.15 -13.52
N PRO A 62 0.99 -6.31 -14.57
CA PRO A 62 -0.27 -5.76 -15.06
C PRO A 62 -1.28 -6.81 -15.58
N GLU A 63 -0.83 -8.02 -15.89
CA GLU A 63 -1.64 -9.11 -16.44
C GLU A 63 -2.20 -10.05 -15.37
N ALA A 64 -1.84 -9.86 -14.10
CA ALA A 64 -2.32 -10.71 -13.01
C ALA A 64 -3.84 -10.63 -12.85
N SER A 65 -4.47 -11.78 -12.56
CA SER A 65 -5.93 -11.92 -12.40
C SER A 65 -6.51 -11.21 -11.17
N GLN A 66 -5.67 -10.92 -10.18
CA GLN A 66 -6.02 -10.22 -8.93
C GLN A 66 -4.95 -9.18 -8.66
N GLN A 67 -5.37 -7.93 -8.43
CA GLN A 67 -4.45 -6.81 -8.25
C GLN A 67 -4.94 -5.89 -7.13
N LEU A 68 -3.98 -5.35 -6.38
CA LEU A 68 -4.22 -4.21 -5.49
C LEU A 68 -3.43 -3.01 -5.99
N ILE A 69 -4.11 -1.90 -6.22
CA ILE A 69 -3.49 -0.60 -6.48
C ILE A 69 -3.67 0.26 -5.24
N ILE A 70 -2.58 0.58 -4.57
CA ILE A 70 -2.58 1.57 -3.50
C ILE A 70 -2.20 2.90 -4.12
N ARG A 71 -3.12 3.87 -4.10
CA ARG A 71 -2.90 5.19 -4.70
C ARG A 71 -3.22 6.29 -3.71
N GLY A 72 -2.72 7.49 -3.97
CA GLY A 72 -3.17 8.68 -3.27
C GLY A 72 -2.05 9.64 -2.91
N GLN A 73 -2.27 10.45 -1.88
CA GLN A 73 -1.42 11.60 -1.55
C GLN A 73 -1.08 11.63 -0.06
N VAL A 74 0.19 11.88 0.24
CA VAL A 74 0.68 12.11 1.60
C VAL A 74 1.27 13.52 1.68
N PHE A 75 0.67 14.39 2.47
CA PHE A 75 1.08 15.79 2.57
C PHE A 75 2.20 15.97 3.59
N PHE A 76 1.94 15.79 4.88
CA PHE A 76 2.93 16.01 5.95
C PHE A 76 3.12 14.76 6.82
N GLY A 77 4.24 14.06 6.61
CA GLY A 77 4.61 12.89 7.40
C GLY A 77 5.09 11.74 6.52
N GLY A 78 4.50 10.56 6.64
CA GLY A 78 4.91 9.47 5.77
C GLY A 78 3.96 8.28 5.70
N GLY A 79 4.40 7.24 5.04
CA GLY A 79 3.74 5.95 5.09
C GLY A 79 4.66 4.85 4.62
N GLU A 80 4.28 3.62 4.91
CA GLU A 80 5.00 2.46 4.42
C GLU A 80 4.04 1.32 4.11
N ILE A 81 4.46 0.48 3.17
CA ILE A 81 3.84 -0.81 2.91
C ILE A 81 4.83 -1.93 3.27
N ARG A 82 4.32 -2.93 3.97
CA ARG A 82 5.01 -4.15 4.36
C ARG A 82 4.19 -5.36 3.95
N ASN A 83 4.84 -6.50 3.96
CA ASN A 83 4.17 -7.78 3.85
C ASN A 83 4.50 -8.68 5.05
N ALA A 84 3.65 -9.68 5.25
CA ALA A 84 3.82 -10.71 6.28
C ALA A 84 4.85 -11.77 5.90
#